data_AF-A0A947ETJ6-F1
#
_entry.id   AF-A0A947ETJ6-F1
#
_cell.length_a   1.000
_cell.length_b   1.000
_cell.length_c   1.000
_cell.angle_alpha   90.00
_cell.angle_beta   90.00
_cell.angle_gamma   90.00
#
_symmetry.space_group_name_H-M   'P 1'
#
loop_
_entity.id
_entity.type
_entity.pdbx_description
1 polymer ?
#
loop_
_entity_poly.entity_id
_entity_poly.type
_entity_poly.pdbx_seq_one_letter_code
_entity_poly.pdbx_strand_id
1 'polypeptide(L)' 'MKQKPTFEVVEPNFGHSFTYLKFDSKQANKDIMWHYHPEVELVYVKGGSGRRQIGSHVSYYTESTLIL' A
#
# COMPACT_ATOMS: atom_id res chain seq x y z
N MET A 1 9.26 -20.60 3.48
CA MET A 1 10.42 -19.66 3.47
C MET A 1 9.94 -18.32 4.01
N LYS A 2 10.65 -17.71 4.97
CA LYS A 2 10.36 -16.30 5.36
C LYS A 2 10.79 -15.41 4.19
N GLN A 3 9.85 -14.83 3.45
CA GLN A 3 10.15 -13.78 2.49
C GLN A 3 10.69 -12.58 3.27
N LYS A 4 11.90 -12.14 2.94
CA LYS A 4 12.44 -10.88 3.45
C LYS A 4 11.80 -9.74 2.66
N PRO A 5 11.45 -8.61 3.30
CA PRO A 5 10.93 -7.47 2.57
C PRO A 5 12.01 -6.91 1.65
N THR A 6 11.62 -6.45 0.47
CA THR A 6 12.51 -5.83 -0.52
C THR A 6 12.39 -4.31 -0.49
N PHE A 7 13.49 -3.61 -0.76
CA PHE A 7 13.43 -2.16 -0.92
C PHE A 7 12.65 -1.79 -2.18
N GLU A 8 11.69 -0.87 -2.06
CA GLU A 8 10.95 -0.28 -3.17
C GLU A 8 11.39 1.18 -3.35
N VAL A 9 11.57 1.58 -4.61
CA VAL A 9 11.88 2.98 -4.97
C VAL A 9 10.57 3.69 -5.28
N VAL A 10 10.24 4.72 -4.50
CA VAL A 10 9.07 5.57 -4.72
C VAL A 10 9.51 6.91 -5.31
N GLU A 11 9.33 7.08 -6.61
CA GLU A 11 9.67 8.34 -7.30
C GLU A 11 8.42 9.13 -7.68
N PRO A 12 8.30 10.40 -7.25
CA PRO A 12 7.22 11.27 -7.71
C PRO A 12 7.47 11.75 -9.14
N ASN A 13 6.38 12.06 -9.84
CA ASN A 13 6.48 12.74 -11.14
C ASN A 13 7.12 14.12 -11.00
N PHE A 14 7.78 14.59 -12.06
CA PHE A 14 8.42 15.91 -12.09
C PHE A 14 7.45 17.02 -11.61
N GLY A 15 7.91 17.83 -10.65
CA GLY A 15 7.12 18.92 -10.07
C GLY A 15 6.17 18.51 -8.93
N HIS A 16 6.17 17.25 -8.49
CA HIS A 16 5.36 16.78 -7.37
C HIS A 16 6.22 16.34 -6.18
N SER A 17 5.67 16.45 -4.98
CA SER A 17 6.27 15.96 -3.73
C SER A 17 5.72 14.61 -3.27
N PHE A 18 4.87 13.97 -4.08
CA PHE A 18 4.23 12.69 -3.77
C PHE A 18 3.94 11.87 -5.03
N THR A 19 3.82 10.57 -4.84
CA THR A 19 3.34 9.61 -5.85
C THR A 19 1.88 9.26 -5.56
N TYR A 20 1.07 9.15 -6.60
CA TYR A 20 -0.34 8.76 -6.47
C TYR A 20 -0.61 7.47 -7.24
N LEU A 21 -1.06 6.44 -6.52
CA LEU A 21 -1.46 5.16 -7.07
C LEU A 21 -2.95 4.94 -6.85
N LYS A 22 -3.63 4.44 -7.88
CA LYS A 22 -5.06 4.11 -7.83
C LYS A 22 -5.28 2.71 -8.36
N PHE A 23 -6.02 1.92 -7.59
CA PHE A 23 -6.37 0.55 -7.94
C PHE A 23 -7.88 0.36 -7.90
N ASP A 24 -8.41 -0.33 -8.91
CA ASP A 24 -9.83 -0.68 -9.03
C ASP A 24 -10.01 -1.97 -9.84
N SER A 25 -11.26 -2.31 -10.20
CA SER A 25 -11.56 -3.53 -10.94
C SER A 25 -10.94 -3.58 -12.34
N LYS A 26 -10.55 -2.44 -12.93
CA LYS A 26 -9.86 -2.36 -14.22
C LYS A 26 -8.35 -2.39 -14.05
N GLN A 27 -7.83 -1.93 -12.90
CA GLN A 27 -6.41 -1.92 -12.58
C GLN A 27 -6.19 -2.47 -11.16
N ALA A 28 -6.12 -3.79 -11.05
CA ALA A 28 -5.85 -4.45 -9.77
C ALA A 28 -4.42 -4.16 -9.28
N ASN A 29 -4.26 -3.99 -7.96
CA ASN A 29 -2.93 -3.99 -7.36
C ASN A 29 -2.33 -5.39 -7.46
N LYS A 30 -1.18 -5.50 -8.12
CA LYS A 30 -0.43 -6.77 -8.29
C LYS A 30 0.80 -6.84 -7.38
N ASP A 31 1.13 -5.75 -6.68
CA ASP A 31 2.23 -5.72 -5.72
C ASP A 31 1.79 -6.34 -4.40
N ILE A 32 1.96 -7.65 -4.33
CA ILE A 32 1.69 -8.47 -3.15
C ILE A 32 2.98 -8.91 -2.43
N MET A 33 4.14 -8.46 -2.93
CA MET A 33 5.42 -8.77 -2.33
C MET A 33 5.67 -7.85 -1.14
N TRP A 34 6.19 -8.42 -0.05
CA TRP A 34 6.63 -7.66 1.11
C TRP A 34 7.71 -6.66 0.71
N HIS A 35 7.48 -5.37 0.96
CA HIS A 35 8.42 -4.31 0.65
C HIS A 35 8.55 -3.31 1.80
N TYR A 36 9.56 -2.45 1.70
CA TYR A 36 9.76 -1.30 2.58
C TYR A 36 10.36 -0.13 1.79
N HIS A 37 10.01 1.08 2.20
CA HIS A 37 10.53 2.33 1.68
C HIS A 37 10.54 3.39 2.82
N PRO A 38 11.41 4.41 2.79
CA PRO A 38 11.50 5.43 3.84
C PRO A 38 10.39 6.49 3.78
N GLU A 39 9.64 6.55 2.67
CA GLU A 39 8.54 7.49 2.47
C GLU A 39 7.32 7.15 3.36
N VAL A 40 6.46 8.15 3.58
CA VAL A 40 5.18 7.97 4.28
C VAL A 40 4.11 7.58 3.27
N GLU A 41 3.34 6.52 3.56
CA GLU A 41 2.28 6.04 2.69
C GLU A 41 0.90 6.23 3.34
N LEU A 42 -0.01 6.90 2.63
CA LEU A 42 -1.40 7.07 3.04
C LEU A 42 -2.32 6.26 2.12
N VAL A 43 -3.02 5.28 2.67
CA VAL A 43 -3.92 4.39 1.93
C VAL A 43 -5.36 4.65 2.31
N TYR A 44 -6.20 4.95 1.31
CA TYR A 44 -7.65 5.04 1.46
C TYR A 44 -8.35 3.85 0.80
N VAL A 45 -9.05 3.05 1.60
CA VAL A 45 -9.86 1.94 1.10
C VAL A 45 -11.28 2.43 0.82
N LYS A 46 -11.58 2.66 -0.47
CA LYS A 46 -12.89 3.16 -0.89
C LYS A 46 -14.06 2.22 -0.57
N GLY A 47 -13.86 0.90 -0.53
CA GLY A 47 -14.93 -0.07 -0.30
C GLY A 47 -14.42 -1.50 -0.06
N GLY A 48 -15.32 -2.35 0.45
CA GLY A 48 -15.02 -3.75 0.78
C GLY A 48 -14.44 -3.96 2.18
N SER A 49 -14.02 -5.18 2.48
CA SER A 49 -13.33 -5.52 3.74
C SER A 49 -12.31 -6.62 3.50
N GLY A 50 -11.30 -6.69 4.37
CA GLY A 50 -10.24 -7.66 4.21
C GLY A 50 -9.20 -7.60 5.32
N ARG A 51 -8.25 -8.53 5.27
CA ARG A 51 -7.11 -8.57 6.18
C ARG A 51 -6.01 -7.66 5.64
N ARG A 52 -5.43 -6.83 6.52
CA ARG A 52 -4.19 -6.08 6.26
C ARG A 52 -3.10 -6.54 7.22
N GLN A 53 -1.86 -6.41 6.79
CA GLN A 53 -0.70 -6.66 7.63
C GLN A 53 0.32 -5.55 7.39
N ILE A 54 0.76 -4.90 8.47
CA ILE A 54 1.78 -3.84 8.46
C ILE A 54 2.85 -4.25 9.46
N GLY A 55 4.06 -4.51 8.97
CA GLY A 55 5.12 -5.13 9.77
C GLY A 55 4.64 -6.43 10.44
N SER A 56 4.68 -6.47 11.76
CA SER A 56 4.22 -7.61 12.58
C SER A 56 2.75 -7.51 13.00
N HIS A 57 2.05 -6.42 12.71
CA HIS A 57 0.67 -6.20 13.14
C HIS A 57 -0.34 -6.64 12.06
N VAL A 58 -1.15 -7.64 12.39
CA VAL A 58 -2.25 -8.13 11.54
C VAL A 58 -3.56 -7.53 12.04
N SER A 59 -4.33 -6.92 11.15
CA SER A 59 -5.66 -6.38 11.46
C SER A 59 -6.57 -6.48 10.25
N TYR A 60 -7.78 -5.93 10.36
CA TYR A 60 -8.74 -5.88 9.28
C TYR A 60 -9.01 -4.42 8.88
N TYR A 61 -9.37 -4.21 7.63
CA TYR A 61 -9.92 -2.96 7.14
C TYR A 61 -11.37 -3.18 6.69
N THR A 62 -12.13 -2.10 6.71
CA THR A 62 -13.49 -2.03 6.16
C THR A 62 -13.58 -0.88 5.16
N GLU A 63 -14.77 -0.70 4.59
CA GLU A 63 -15.06 0.44 3.74
C GLU A 63 -14.74 1.76 4.44
N SER A 64 -14.23 2.71 3.66
CA SER A 64 -13.81 4.05 4.11
C SER A 64 -12.68 4.05 5.15
N THR A 65 -11.91 2.95 5.27
CA THR A 65 -10.73 2.91 6.14
C THR A 65 -9.62 3.79 5.59
N LEU A 66 -9.03 4.62 6.45
CA LEU A 66 -7.82 5.38 6.19
C LEU A 66 -6.66 4.79 7.00
N ILE A 67 -5.52 4.58 6.33
CA ILE A 67 -4.31 3.97 6.91
C ILE A 67 -3.15 4.91 6.64
N LEU A 68 -2.34 5.15 7.68
CA LEU A 68 -1.05 5.82 7.64
C LEU A 68 0.00 4.89 8.25
#